data_AF-A0A920G0E9-F1
#
_entry.id   AF-A0A920G0E9-F1
#
_cell.length_a   1.000
_cell.length_b   1.000
_cell.length_c   1.000
_cell.angle_alpha   90.00
_cell.angle_beta   90.00
_cell.angle_gamma   90.00
#
_symmetry.space_group_name_H-M   'P 1'
#
loop_
_entity.id
_entity.type
_entity.pdbx_description
1 polymer ?
#
loop_
_entity_poly.entity_id
_entity_poly.type
_entity_poly.pdbx_seq_one_letter_code
_entity_poly.pdbx_strand_id
1 'polypeptide(L)' 'MIVLVLKIISKGKDRNEAISIMKRSLDEIIIDGIDTNIELHKWILNQKDFINGVYNTNWLEKNISRFN' A
#
# COMPACT_ATOMS: atom_id res chain seq x y z
N MET A 1 3.07 -4.24 18.02
CA MET A 1 4.19 -4.87 17.30
C MET A 1 3.63 -5.54 16.07
N ILE A 2 3.92 -5.01 14.87
CA ILE A 2 3.42 -5.58 13.61
C ILE A 2 4.48 -6.56 13.11
N VAL A 3 4.07 -7.80 12.82
CA VAL A 3 4.94 -8.85 12.27
C VAL A 3 4.49 -9.19 10.85
N LEU A 4 5.34 -9.88 10.09
CA LEU A 4 4.96 -10.33 8.76
C LEU A 4 3.84 -11.39 8.87
N VAL A 5 2.65 -11.04 8.36
CA VAL A 5 1.52 -11.97 8.27
C VAL A 5 1.46 -12.61 6.88
N LEU A 6 1.51 -11.79 5.82
CA LEU A 6 1.34 -12.21 4.43
C LEU A 6 2.11 -11.30 3.46
N LYS A 7 2.33 -11.79 2.23
CA LYS A 7 2.86 -11.01 1.09
C LYS A 7 1.90 -11.11 -0.08
N ILE A 8 1.41 -9.98 -0.57
CA ILE A 8 0.53 -9.89 -1.74
C ILE A 8 1.36 -9.45 -2.93
N ILE A 9 1.15 -10.10 -4.07
CA ILE A 9 1.80 -9.76 -5.33
C ILE A 9 0.71 -9.57 -6.38
N SER A 10 0.66 -8.39 -6.99
CA SER A 10 -0.28 -8.04 -8.06
C SER A 10 0.45 -7.93 -9.39
N LYS A 11 -0.18 -8.42 -10.47
CA LYS A 11 0.32 -8.27 -11.84
C LYS A 11 -0.77 -7.64 -12.71
N GLY A 12 -0.44 -6.54 -13.38
CA GLY A 12 -1.27 -5.92 -14.42
C GLY A 12 -0.47 -5.79 -15.72
N LYS A 13 -1.13 -5.36 -16.80
CA LYS A 13 -0.50 -5.04 -18.09
C LYS A 13 0.37 -3.78 -17.98
N ASP A 14 -0.02 -2.87 -17.09
CA ASP A 14 0.73 -1.66 -16.75
C ASP A 14 0.73 -1.38 -15.24
N ARG A 15 1.44 -0.32 -14.84
CA ARG A 15 1.55 0.10 -13.44
C ARG A 15 0.20 0.46 -12.82
N ASN A 16 -0.67 1.14 -13.57
CA ASN A 16 -1.97 1.59 -13.06
C ASN A 16 -2.89 0.40 -12.82
N GLU A 17 -2.91 -0.57 -13.73
CA GLU A 17 -3.68 -1.81 -13.56
C GLU A 17 -3.15 -2.64 -12.38
N ALA A 18 -1.82 -2.78 -12.24
CA ALA A 18 -1.24 -3.48 -11.11
C ALA A 18 -1.59 -2.81 -9.76
N ILE A 19 -1.53 -1.48 -9.70
CA ILE A 19 -1.94 -0.71 -8.51
C ILE A 19 -3.43 -0.89 -8.23
N SER A 20 -4.29 -0.86 -9.26
CA SER A 20 -5.73 -1.05 -9.14
C SER A 20 -6.08 -2.43 -8.57
N ILE A 21 -5.43 -3.49 -9.09
CA ILE A 21 -5.58 -4.86 -8.58
C ILE A 21 -5.13 -4.93 -7.11
N MET A 22 -3.98 -4.36 -6.76
CA MET A 22 -3.49 -4.36 -5.39
C MET A 22 -4.44 -3.63 -4.43
N LYS A 23 -5.00 -2.48 -4.81
CA LYS A 23 -5.98 -1.75 -3.99
C LYS A 23 -7.20 -2.61 -3.69
N ARG A 24 -7.79 -3.21 -4.73
CA ARG A 24 -8.92 -4.14 -4.56
C ARG A 24 -8.56 -5.31 -3.65
N SER A 25 -7.40 -5.93 -3.85
CA SER A 25 -6.95 -7.03 -3.00
C SER A 25 -6.78 -6.62 -1.54
N LEU A 26 -6.29 -5.41 -1.26
CA LEU A 26 -6.20 -4.90 0.12
C LEU A 26 -7.57 -4.57 0.73
N ASP A 27 -8.56 -4.19 -0.08
CA ASP A 27 -9.93 -3.94 0.38
C ASP A 27 -10.70 -5.23 0.68
N GLU A 28 -10.40 -6.32 -0.02
CA GLU A 28 -11.01 -7.63 0.17
C GLU A 28 -10.40 -8.44 1.33
N ILE A 29 -9.26 -7.99 1.88
CA ILE A 29 -8.60 -8.71 2.98
C ILE A 29 -9.34 -8.48 4.29
N ILE A 30 -9.71 -9.60 4.91
CA ILE A 30 -10.29 -9.65 6.25
C ILE A 30 -9.28 -10.35 7.16
N ILE A 31 -8.73 -9.62 8.12
CA ILE A 31 -7.87 -10.14 9.19
C ILE A 31 -8.50 -9.69 10.50
N ASP A 32 -8.73 -10.63 11.40
CA ASP A 32 -9.32 -10.38 12.71
C ASP A 32 -8.35 -10.75 13.84
N GLY A 33 -8.50 -10.11 15.00
CA GLY A 33 -7.76 -10.41 16.22
C GLY A 33 -6.34 -9.85 16.31
N ILE A 34 -5.83 -9.15 15.30
CA ILE A 34 -4.51 -8.48 15.31
C ILE A 34 -4.54 -7.14 14.56
N ASP A 35 -3.74 -6.18 15.02
CA ASP A 35 -3.48 -4.95 14.27
C ASP A 35 -2.63 -5.23 13.02
N THR A 36 -2.95 -4.53 11.93
CA THR A 36 -2.24 -4.70 10.65
C THR A 36 -1.84 -3.35 10.06
N ASN A 37 -0.93 -3.37 9.08
CA ASN A 37 -0.49 -2.19 8.33
C ASN A 37 -1.23 -2.01 6.99
N ILE A 38 -2.39 -2.63 6.81
CA ILE A 38 -3.15 -2.61 5.55
C ILE A 38 -3.51 -1.17 5.16
N GLU A 39 -4.00 -0.37 6.10
CA GLU A 39 -4.40 1.02 5.83
C GLU A 39 -3.22 1.91 5.42
N LEU A 40 -2.02 1.68 5.99
CA LEU A 40 -0.80 2.34 5.53
C LEU A 40 -0.49 2.00 4.07
N HIS A 41 -0.59 0.72 3.69
CA HIS A 41 -0.37 0.31 2.30
C HIS A 41 -1.40 0.92 1.35
N LYS A 42 -2.69 0.96 1.72
CA LYS A 42 -3.73 1.63 0.92
C LYS A 42 -3.44 3.11 0.75
N TRP A 43 -3.04 3.79 1.83
CA TRP A 43 -2.68 5.20 1.79
C TRP A 43 -1.49 5.47 0.85
N ILE A 44 -0.43 4.65 0.89
CA ILE A 44 0.73 4.76 -0.02
C ILE A 44 0.28 4.63 -1.48
N LEU A 45 -0.53 3.60 -1.79
CA LEU A 45 -1.03 3.34 -3.15
C LEU A 45 -1.94 4.46 -3.69
N ASN A 46 -2.47 5.32 -2.82
CA ASN A 46 -3.29 6.47 -3.18
C ASN A 46 -2.50 7.77 -3.39
N GLN A 47 -1.19 7.80 -3.09
CA GLN A 47 -0.39 9.00 -3.30
C GLN A 47 -0.02 9.19 -4.78
N LYS A 48 -0.17 10.42 -5.27
CA LYS A 48 0.20 10.80 -6.66
C LYS A 48 1.65 10.47 -6.97
N ASP A 49 2.56 10.73 -6.03
CA ASP A 49 3.99 10.43 -6.15
C ASP A 49 4.23 8.93 -6.37
N PHE A 50 3.52 8.08 -5.62
CA PHE A 50 3.60 6.63 -5.77
C PHE A 50 3.03 6.18 -7.12
N ILE A 51 1.84 6.67 -7.50
CA ILE A 51 1.19 6.33 -8.76
C ILE A 51 2.10 6.68 -9.95
N ASN A 52 2.67 7.89 -9.93
CA ASN A 52 3.54 8.40 -10.99
C ASN A 52 4.98 7.85 -10.96
N GLY A 53 5.35 7.10 -9.90
CA GLY A 53 6.71 6.57 -9.76
C GLY A 53 7.76 7.61 -9.35
N VAL A 54 7.34 8.76 -8.83
CA VAL A 54 8.22 9.89 -8.46
C VAL A 54 8.48 9.87 -6.95
N TYR A 55 9.25 8.90 -6.47
CA TYR A 55 9.61 8.75 -5.06
C TYR A 55 11.00 8.15 -4.87
N ASN A 56 11.53 8.27 -3.65
CA ASN A 56 12.83 7.71 -3.25
C ASN A 56 12.73 7.00 -1.89
N THR A 57 13.86 6.50 -1.38
CA THR A 57 13.92 5.77 -0.11
C THR A 57 13.43 6.58 1.09
N ASN A 58 13.54 7.91 1.05
CA ASN A 58 13.19 8.79 2.17
C ASN A 58 11.76 9.34 2.03
N TRP A 59 11.03 8.95 0.98
CA TRP A 59 9.71 9.49 0.69
C TRP A 59 8.71 9.16 1.79
N LEU A 60 8.75 7.94 2.35
CA LEU A 60 7.84 7.52 3.39
C LEU A 60 8.04 8.36 4.67
N GLU A 61 9.28 8.48 5.14
CA GLU A 61 9.62 9.26 6.34
C GLU A 61 9.15 10.73 6.23
N LYS A 62 9.24 11.32 5.02
CA LYS A 62 8.81 12.70 4.77
C LYS A 62 7.30 12.88 4.68
N ASN A 63 6.56 11.83 4.32
CA ASN A 63 5.12 11.93 4.06
C ASN A 63 4.25 11.23 5.11
N ILE A 64 4.82 10.41 5.99
CA ILE A 64 4.07 9.63 6.98
C ILE A 64 3.27 10.51 7.95
N SER A 65 3.68 11.76 8.17
CA SER A 65 2.90 12.73 8.95
C SER A 65 1.54 13.09 8.34
N ARG A 66 1.31 12.74 7.07
CA ARG A 66 0.03 12.91 6.35
C ARG A 66 -0.86 11.66 6.41
N PHE A 67 -0.37 10.57 7.00
CA PHE A 67 -1.13 9.36 7.28
C PHE A 67 -1.72 9.50 8.70
N ASN A 68 -3.02 9.76 8.77
CA ASN A 68 -3.80 9.87 10.00
C ASN A 68 -4.87 8.77 10.00
#